data_AF-A0A9N9IVR9-F1
#
_entry.id   AF-A0A9N9IVR9-F1
#
_cell.length_a   1.000
_cell.length_b   1.000
_cell.length_c   1.000
_cell.angle_alpha   90.00
_cell.angle_beta   90.00
_cell.angle_gamma   90.00
#
_symmetry.space_group_name_H-M   'P 1'
#
loop_
_entity.id
_entity.type
_entity.pdbx_description
1 polymer ?
#
loop_
_entity_poly.entity_id
_entity_poly.type
_entity_poly.pdbx_seq_one_letter_code
_entity_poly.pdbx_strand_id
1 'polypeptide(L)'
;TEHYVTLSDEIIEHGGQGISEHDNLEGSRKSLRSGYAQSKWVSEKLVLEARRRGLPATIVRPGYIVGDSRTGVTNTDDFIWRLIKGCIQLGLIPTIHNTINMCPVDYVADCVAQISLLPTSPQKGVFHITHPSNPSFRFDDLFQSLTIYGYSVQRTEYIVWRNKLMEFILQAQDNALYPLLHFVLDDLPTSTKSPELDDSNTRAAVSRTPICIDEQLMGVYLGYLVGVGFLSRPETGGRELPVVVVDAEILKRSGRN
;
A
#
# COMPACT_ATOMS: atom_id res chain seq x y z
N THR A 1 11.96 -6.51 -5.84
CA THR A 1 12.94 -7.59 -5.58
C THR A 1 14.24 -6.96 -5.16
N GLU A 2 15.15 -7.69 -4.52
CA GLU A 2 16.46 -7.16 -4.09
C GLU A 2 17.20 -6.46 -5.23
N HIS A 3 17.22 -7.07 -6.42
CA HIS A 3 17.78 -6.45 -7.62
C HIS A 3 17.26 -5.04 -7.90
N TYR A 4 15.94 -4.84 -7.92
CA TYR A 4 15.37 -3.52 -8.21
C TYR A 4 15.54 -2.53 -7.07
N VAL A 5 15.63 -3.01 -5.83
CA VAL A 5 15.96 -2.15 -4.69
C VAL A 5 17.40 -1.62 -4.82
N THR A 6 18.36 -2.51 -5.07
CA THR A 6 19.76 -2.09 -5.30
C THR A 6 19.88 -1.17 -6.50
N LEU A 7 19.24 -1.53 -7.62
CA LEU A 7 19.26 -0.71 -8.84
C LEU A 7 18.62 0.67 -8.61
N SER A 8 17.53 0.75 -7.84
CA SER A 8 16.93 2.06 -7.53
C SER A 8 17.84 2.87 -6.63
N ASP A 9 18.46 2.26 -5.62
CA ASP A 9 19.40 2.93 -4.71
C ASP A 9 20.57 3.53 -5.54
N GLU A 10 21.16 2.75 -6.45
CA GLU A 10 22.21 3.21 -7.38
C GLU A 10 21.74 4.37 -8.28
N ILE A 11 20.53 4.30 -8.85
CA ILE A 11 19.98 5.37 -9.70
C ILE A 11 19.82 6.67 -8.90
N ILE A 12 19.31 6.58 -7.67
CA ILE A 12 19.11 7.75 -6.80
C ILE A 12 20.44 8.38 -6.38
N GLU A 13 21.46 7.56 -6.06
CA GLU A 13 22.81 8.04 -5.73
C GLU A 13 23.45 8.85 -6.87
N HIS A 14 23.09 8.54 -8.12
CA HIS A 14 23.54 9.26 -9.32
C HIS A 14 22.59 10.41 -9.75
N GLY A 15 21.61 10.78 -8.91
CA GLY A 15 20.69 11.89 -9.15
C GLY A 15 19.51 11.57 -10.08
N GLY A 16 19.21 10.29 -10.30
CA GLY A 16 18.03 9.84 -11.03
C GLY A 16 16.74 9.87 -10.20
N GLN A 17 15.66 9.28 -10.75
CA GLN A 17 14.32 9.32 -10.16
C GLN A 17 13.76 7.94 -9.76
N GLY A 18 14.60 6.90 -9.72
CA GLY A 18 14.21 5.52 -9.43
C GLY A 18 14.03 4.66 -10.69
N ILE A 19 13.40 3.51 -10.55
CA ILE A 19 13.20 2.55 -11.65
C ILE A 19 12.24 3.15 -12.68
N SER A 20 12.72 3.27 -13.91
CA SER A 20 11.95 3.83 -15.03
C SER A 20 10.73 2.99 -15.37
N GLU A 21 9.65 3.65 -15.79
CA GLU A 21 8.50 3.00 -16.42
C GLU A 21 8.87 2.25 -17.71
N HIS A 22 10.00 2.57 -18.33
CA HIS A 22 10.52 1.85 -19.50
C HIS A 22 11.32 0.58 -19.16
N ASP A 23 11.58 0.32 -17.87
CA ASP A 23 12.28 -0.90 -17.45
C ASP A 23 11.45 -2.15 -17.78
N ASN A 24 12.13 -3.18 -18.28
CA ASN A 24 11.49 -4.40 -18.75
C ASN A 24 11.15 -5.39 -17.63
N LEU A 25 11.49 -5.13 -16.37
CA LEU A 25 11.26 -6.00 -15.21
C LEU A 25 11.94 -7.38 -15.27
N GLU A 26 12.93 -7.61 -16.15
CA GLU A 26 13.64 -8.89 -16.22
C GLU A 26 14.43 -9.23 -14.95
N GLY A 27 14.90 -8.22 -14.21
CA GLY A 27 15.60 -8.40 -12.94
C GLY A 27 14.77 -9.09 -11.85
N SER A 28 13.44 -9.15 -12.02
CA SER A 28 12.52 -9.82 -11.10
C SER A 28 12.24 -11.28 -11.47
N ARG A 29 12.60 -11.73 -12.68
CA ARG A 29 12.14 -13.02 -13.24
C ARG A 29 12.32 -14.23 -12.32
N LYS A 30 13.42 -14.28 -11.57
CA LYS A 30 13.79 -15.43 -10.71
C LYS A 30 13.58 -15.19 -9.21
N SER A 31 13.37 -13.94 -8.78
CA SER A 31 13.46 -13.54 -7.37
C SER A 31 12.10 -13.17 -6.75
N LEU A 32 11.02 -13.22 -7.52
CA LEU A 32 9.65 -13.03 -7.02
C LEU A 32 9.23 -14.21 -6.14
N ARG A 33 8.87 -13.92 -4.88
CA ARG A 33 8.52 -14.93 -3.87
C ARG A 33 7.03 -15.30 -3.86
N SER A 34 6.14 -14.34 -4.14
CA SER A 34 4.69 -14.54 -4.10
C SER A 34 4.13 -14.99 -5.46
N GLY A 35 3.19 -15.94 -5.44
CA GLY A 35 2.47 -16.40 -6.63
C GLY A 35 1.66 -15.27 -7.30
N TYR A 36 1.16 -14.30 -6.52
CA TYR A 36 0.54 -13.10 -7.07
C TYR A 36 1.54 -12.30 -7.91
N ALA A 37 2.71 -11.99 -7.35
CA ALA A 37 3.72 -11.19 -8.04
C ALA A 37 4.25 -11.91 -9.30
N GLN A 38 4.44 -13.23 -9.23
CA GLN A 38 4.82 -14.06 -10.36
C GLN A 38 3.76 -14.03 -11.49
N SER A 39 2.48 -14.18 -11.14
CA SER A 39 1.40 -14.18 -12.15
C SER A 39 1.23 -12.80 -12.81
N LYS A 40 1.39 -11.71 -12.05
CA LYS A 40 1.37 -10.34 -12.60
C LYS A 40 2.55 -10.08 -13.52
N TRP A 41 3.75 -10.54 -13.16
CA TRP A 41 4.93 -10.43 -14.03
C TRP A 41 4.71 -11.16 -15.37
N VAL A 42 4.23 -12.42 -15.34
CA VAL A 42 3.94 -13.17 -16.57
C VAL A 42 2.88 -12.47 -17.41
N SER A 43 1.79 -12.00 -16.78
CA SER A 43 0.71 -11.29 -17.46
C SER A 43 1.24 -10.04 -18.18
N GLU A 44 2.13 -9.30 -17.53
CA GLU A 44 2.73 -8.12 -18.11
C GLU A 44 3.60 -8.45 -19.33
N LYS A 45 4.38 -9.54 -19.28
CA LYS A 45 5.15 -10.02 -20.44
C LYS A 45 4.28 -10.36 -21.64
N LEU A 46 3.11 -10.95 -21.40
CA LEU A 46 2.15 -11.24 -22.47
C LEU A 46 1.59 -9.95 -23.09
N VAL A 47 1.27 -8.93 -22.28
CA VAL A 47 0.81 -7.62 -22.77
C VAL A 47 1.92 -6.92 -23.57
N LEU A 48 3.16 -6.92 -23.07
CA LEU A 48 4.30 -6.34 -23.78
C LEU A 48 4.56 -7.03 -25.13
N GLU A 49 4.44 -8.36 -25.19
CA GLU A 49 4.56 -9.10 -26.45
C GLU A 49 3.40 -8.79 -27.42
N ALA A 50 2.16 -8.68 -26.93
CA ALA A 50 1.02 -8.27 -27.74
C ALA A 50 1.22 -6.87 -28.36
N ARG A 51 1.78 -5.94 -27.58
CA ARG A 51 2.14 -4.59 -28.06
C ARG A 51 3.22 -4.62 -29.11
N ARG A 52 4.25 -5.44 -28.92
CA ARG A 52 5.30 -5.65 -29.93
C ARG A 52 4.72 -6.13 -31.26
N ARG A 53 3.59 -6.84 -31.23
CA ARG A 53 2.83 -7.30 -32.42
C ARG A 53 1.83 -6.28 -32.97
N GLY A 54 1.76 -5.08 -32.40
CA GLY A 54 0.93 -3.97 -32.89
C GLY A 54 -0.39 -3.74 -32.14
N LEU A 55 -0.69 -4.47 -31.06
CA LEU A 55 -1.87 -4.19 -30.25
C LEU A 55 -1.66 -2.88 -29.45
N PRO A 56 -2.52 -1.85 -29.60
CA PRO A 56 -2.48 -0.69 -28.74
C PRO A 56 -2.96 -1.08 -27.33
N ALA A 57 -2.02 -1.25 -26.41
CA ALA A 57 -2.29 -1.53 -25.02
C ALA A 57 -1.45 -0.62 -24.13
N THR A 58 -1.85 -0.49 -22.87
CA THR A 58 -1.14 0.29 -21.84
C THR A 58 -1.12 -0.52 -20.55
N ILE A 59 -0.03 -0.41 -19.78
CA ILE A 59 0.10 -1.07 -18.48
C ILE A 59 0.11 0.02 -17.41
N VAL A 60 -0.71 -0.14 -16.38
CA VAL A 60 -0.73 0.73 -15.22
C VAL A 60 -0.34 -0.10 -13.99
N ARG A 61 0.69 0.36 -13.26
CA ARG A 61 1.24 -0.30 -12.08
C ARG A 61 1.00 0.57 -10.83
N PRO A 62 -0.12 0.37 -10.12
CA PRO A 62 -0.36 1.09 -8.87
C PRO A 62 0.44 0.51 -7.71
N GLY A 63 0.72 1.35 -6.71
CA GLY A 63 1.14 0.94 -5.37
C GLY A 63 0.02 0.21 -4.61
N TYR A 64 0.13 0.17 -3.28
CA TYR A 64 -0.93 -0.33 -2.40
C TYR A 64 -2.17 0.55 -2.55
N ILE A 65 -3.21 0.03 -3.17
CA ILE A 65 -4.48 0.75 -3.32
C ILE A 65 -5.19 0.73 -1.97
N VAL A 66 -5.34 1.90 -1.36
CA VAL A 66 -5.98 2.07 -0.05
C VAL A 66 -7.36 2.72 -0.20
N GLY A 67 -7.95 3.17 0.90
CA GLY A 67 -9.30 3.73 0.90
C GLY A 67 -9.46 4.98 0.04
N ASP A 68 -10.71 5.37 -0.17
CA ASP A 68 -11.06 6.64 -0.80
C ASP A 68 -10.60 7.81 0.08
N SER A 69 -9.96 8.81 -0.52
CA SER A 69 -9.32 9.91 0.20
C SER A 69 -10.27 10.82 0.99
N ARG A 70 -11.58 10.78 0.69
CA ARG A 70 -12.59 11.67 1.29
C ARG A 70 -13.49 10.94 2.26
N THR A 71 -13.87 9.73 1.90
CA THR A 71 -14.85 8.90 2.62
C THR A 71 -14.18 7.78 3.41
N GLY A 72 -12.89 7.54 3.23
CA GLY A 72 -12.16 6.46 3.90
C GLY A 72 -12.60 5.04 3.50
N VAL A 73 -13.58 4.92 2.59
CA VAL A 73 -14.16 3.63 2.18
C VAL A 73 -13.07 2.72 1.65
N THR A 74 -12.93 1.55 2.25
CA THR A 74 -11.85 0.62 1.95
C THR A 74 -12.26 -0.84 2.13
N ASN A 75 -11.46 -1.75 1.57
CA ASN A 75 -11.62 -3.19 1.75
C ASN A 75 -11.02 -3.61 3.09
N THR A 76 -11.85 -4.03 4.04
CA THR A 76 -11.39 -4.43 5.39
C THR A 76 -10.59 -5.74 5.39
N ASP A 77 -10.63 -6.51 4.30
CA ASP A 77 -9.82 -7.71 4.11
C ASP A 77 -8.38 -7.41 3.64
N ASP A 78 -8.06 -6.13 3.36
CA ASP A 78 -6.74 -5.71 2.90
C ASP A 78 -5.65 -5.91 3.96
N PHE A 79 -4.43 -6.21 3.47
CA PHE A 79 -3.25 -6.45 4.30
C PHE A 79 -2.95 -5.30 5.26
N ILE A 80 -3.02 -4.05 4.79
CA ILE A 80 -2.66 -2.87 5.59
C ILE A 80 -3.60 -2.71 6.77
N TRP A 81 -4.91 -2.88 6.56
CA TRP A 81 -5.89 -2.71 7.64
C TRP A 81 -5.91 -3.89 8.60
N ARG A 82 -5.68 -5.11 8.11
CA ARG A 82 -5.46 -6.27 8.97
C ARG A 82 -4.18 -6.12 9.82
N LEU A 83 -3.11 -5.55 9.27
CA LEU A 83 -1.88 -5.24 10.00
C LEU A 83 -2.12 -4.21 11.10
N ILE A 84 -2.79 -3.10 10.79
CA ILE A 84 -3.20 -2.10 11.78
C ILE A 84 -4.03 -2.73 12.91
N LYS A 85 -5.08 -3.48 12.55
CA LYS A 85 -5.96 -4.12 13.53
C LYS A 85 -5.20 -5.14 14.40
N GLY A 86 -4.34 -5.95 13.79
CA GLY A 86 -3.52 -6.93 14.49
C GLY A 86 -2.57 -6.29 15.49
N CYS A 87 -1.97 -5.13 15.16
CA CYS A 87 -1.14 -4.36 16.08
C CYS A 87 -1.94 -3.78 17.25
N ILE A 88 -3.15 -3.25 16.98
CA ILE A 88 -4.05 -2.75 18.03
C ILE A 88 -4.44 -3.89 18.99
N GLN A 89 -4.81 -5.06 18.46
CA GLN A 89 -5.18 -6.24 19.26
C GLN A 89 -4.00 -6.76 20.11
N LEU A 90 -2.78 -6.70 19.58
CA LEU A 90 -1.58 -7.09 20.30
C LEU A 90 -1.13 -6.04 21.33
N GLY A 91 -1.57 -4.79 21.19
CA GLY A 91 -1.08 -3.65 21.97
C GLY A 91 0.35 -3.23 21.63
N LEU A 92 0.91 -3.73 20.53
CA LEU A 92 2.29 -3.49 20.11
C LEU A 92 2.35 -3.13 18.62
N ILE A 93 3.21 -2.16 18.28
CA ILE A 93 3.55 -1.78 16.90
C ILE A 93 5.04 -2.01 16.64
N PRO A 94 5.42 -2.59 15.47
CA PRO A 94 6.81 -2.80 15.14
C PRO A 94 7.45 -1.54 14.56
N THR A 95 8.73 -1.30 14.87
CA THR A 95 9.55 -0.30 14.17
C THR A 95 9.91 -0.82 12.77
N ILE A 96 9.49 -0.10 11.73
CA ILE A 96 9.79 -0.41 10.32
C ILE A 96 10.01 0.92 9.57
N HIS A 97 11.26 1.17 9.17
CA HIS A 97 11.65 2.44 8.54
C HIS A 97 11.42 2.51 7.03
N ASN A 98 10.94 1.43 6.42
CA ASN A 98 10.68 1.39 4.98
C ASN A 98 9.57 2.36 4.59
N THR A 99 9.72 2.97 3.42
CA THR A 99 8.64 3.69 2.76
C THR A 99 7.52 2.74 2.38
N ILE A 100 6.30 3.23 2.41
CA ILE A 100 5.11 2.50 1.98
C ILE A 100 4.39 3.29 0.89
N ASN A 101 4.32 2.68 -0.28
CA ASN A 101 3.70 3.29 -1.45
C ASN A 101 2.17 3.09 -1.43
N MET A 102 1.46 3.86 -0.61
CA MET A 102 -0.01 3.83 -0.51
C MET A 102 -0.66 4.87 -1.42
N CYS A 103 -1.60 4.43 -2.26
CA CYS A 103 -2.32 5.25 -3.23
C CYS A 103 -3.83 5.19 -2.96
N PRO A 104 -4.50 6.30 -2.65
CA PRO A 104 -5.96 6.32 -2.51
C PRO A 104 -6.67 5.84 -3.77
N VAL A 105 -7.72 5.03 -3.62
CA VAL A 105 -8.41 4.40 -4.76
C VAL A 105 -9.00 5.43 -5.73
N ASP A 106 -9.47 6.57 -5.24
CA ASP A 106 -10.05 7.64 -6.05
C ASP A 106 -9.01 8.38 -6.89
N TYR A 107 -7.76 8.44 -6.43
CA TYR A 107 -6.64 8.92 -7.25
C TYR A 107 -6.27 7.88 -8.32
N VAL A 108 -6.12 6.61 -7.93
CA VAL A 108 -5.77 5.53 -8.88
C VAL A 108 -6.81 5.41 -9.99
N ALA A 109 -8.10 5.43 -9.64
CA ALA A 109 -9.20 5.33 -10.59
C ALA A 109 -9.18 6.48 -11.61
N ASP A 110 -8.91 7.71 -11.16
CA ASP A 110 -8.83 8.87 -12.03
C ASP A 110 -7.61 8.83 -12.95
N CYS A 111 -6.44 8.43 -12.43
CA CYS A 111 -5.26 8.19 -13.25
C CYS A 111 -5.54 7.16 -14.35
N VAL A 112 -6.14 6.01 -14.00
CA VAL A 112 -6.48 4.96 -14.97
C VAL A 112 -7.45 5.48 -16.02
N ALA A 113 -8.48 6.24 -15.64
CA ALA A 113 -9.42 6.84 -16.58
C ALA A 113 -8.71 7.79 -17.55
N GLN A 114 -7.92 8.73 -17.06
CA GLN A 114 -7.19 9.69 -17.90
C GLN A 114 -6.17 9.00 -18.82
N ILE A 115 -5.39 8.06 -18.30
CA ILE A 115 -4.42 7.28 -19.08
C ILE A 115 -5.13 6.48 -20.19
N SER A 116 -6.28 5.87 -19.89
CA SER A 116 -7.03 5.06 -20.87
C SER A 116 -7.61 5.89 -22.03
N LEU A 117 -7.92 7.16 -21.78
CA LEU A 117 -8.49 8.08 -22.76
C LEU A 117 -7.43 8.89 -23.53
N LEU A 118 -6.18 8.88 -23.06
CA LEU A 118 -5.08 9.63 -23.70
C LEU A 118 -4.56 8.88 -24.94
N PRO A 119 -4.65 9.48 -26.15
CA PRO A 119 -4.25 8.80 -27.40
C PRO A 119 -2.76 8.43 -27.47
N THR A 120 -1.92 9.09 -26.68
CA THR A 120 -0.46 8.86 -26.61
C THR A 120 -0.05 7.77 -25.61
N SER A 121 -0.98 7.21 -24.84
CA SER A 121 -0.70 6.18 -23.83
C SER A 121 -0.13 4.88 -24.41
N PRO A 122 -0.58 4.37 -25.58
CA PRO A 122 0.02 3.19 -26.19
C PRO A 122 1.46 3.40 -26.68
N GLN A 123 1.91 4.64 -26.88
CA GLN A 123 3.30 4.95 -27.23
C GLN A 123 4.17 5.02 -25.98
N LYS A 124 3.63 5.53 -24.87
CA LYS A 124 4.36 5.64 -23.59
C LYS A 124 4.64 4.31 -22.92
N GLY A 125 3.77 3.31 -23.08
CA GLY A 125 4.05 2.00 -22.47
C GLY A 125 3.33 1.80 -21.15
N VAL A 126 4.02 2.25 -20.12
CA VAL A 126 3.80 1.86 -18.75
C VAL A 126 3.66 3.13 -17.93
N PHE A 127 2.81 3.05 -16.92
CA PHE A 127 2.52 4.14 -16.00
C PHE A 127 2.64 3.63 -14.56
N HIS A 128 3.52 4.22 -13.77
CA HIS A 128 3.63 3.97 -12.34
C HIS A 128 2.69 4.92 -11.61
N ILE A 129 1.76 4.41 -10.81
CA ILE A 129 0.97 5.24 -9.90
C ILE A 129 1.51 5.02 -8.50
N THR A 130 2.18 6.04 -7.98
CA THR A 130 2.91 5.97 -6.71
C THR A 130 2.53 7.12 -5.79
N HIS A 131 2.77 6.92 -4.49
CA HIS A 131 2.75 7.96 -3.48
C HIS A 131 3.94 8.90 -3.71
N PRO A 132 3.77 10.22 -3.55
CA PRO A 132 4.85 11.18 -3.72
C PRO A 132 6.05 10.89 -2.82
N SER A 133 7.26 10.94 -3.38
CA SER A 133 8.50 10.70 -2.64
C SER A 133 8.84 11.82 -1.64
N ASN A 134 8.18 12.98 -1.73
CA ASN A 134 8.37 14.10 -0.80
C ASN A 134 7.03 14.79 -0.47
N PRO A 135 6.54 14.71 0.78
CA PRO A 135 7.12 13.96 1.90
C PRO A 135 6.95 12.45 1.72
N SER A 136 7.98 11.67 2.08
CA SER A 136 7.87 10.20 2.11
C SER A 136 6.97 9.75 3.26
N PHE A 137 6.14 8.73 3.03
CA PHE A 137 5.35 8.09 4.09
C PHE A 137 5.90 6.68 4.39
N ARG A 138 6.16 6.37 5.67
CA ARG A 138 6.78 5.12 6.14
C ARG A 138 5.81 4.27 6.95
N PHE A 139 6.16 3.00 7.15
CA PHE A 139 5.43 2.15 8.11
C PHE A 139 5.44 2.72 9.53
N ASP A 140 6.54 3.36 9.95
CA ASP A 140 6.56 4.08 11.22
C ASP A 140 5.50 5.18 11.32
N ASP A 141 5.24 5.93 10.24
CA ASP A 141 4.22 6.98 10.21
C ASP A 141 2.81 6.37 10.26
N LEU A 142 2.62 5.26 9.52
CA LEU A 142 1.41 4.44 9.57
C LEU A 142 1.09 4.01 11.01
N PHE A 143 2.06 3.44 11.74
CA PHE A 143 1.85 2.99 13.11
C PHE A 143 1.77 4.15 14.10
N GLN A 144 2.53 5.22 13.91
CA GLN A 144 2.48 6.41 14.76
C GLN A 144 1.10 7.07 14.75
N SER A 145 0.38 6.99 13.63
CA SER A 145 -1.01 7.48 13.55
C SER A 145 -1.92 6.86 14.61
N LEU A 146 -1.68 5.61 15.01
CA LEU A 146 -2.49 4.94 16.04
C LEU A 146 -2.36 5.64 17.39
N THR A 147 -1.14 5.97 17.79
CA THR A 147 -0.88 6.71 19.04
C THR A 147 -1.48 8.12 18.98
N ILE A 148 -1.37 8.80 17.83
CA ILE A 148 -1.93 10.15 17.63
C ILE A 148 -3.46 10.16 17.85
N TYR A 149 -4.16 9.16 17.33
CA TYR A 149 -5.61 9.02 17.45
C TYR A 149 -6.05 8.27 18.72
N GLY A 150 -5.15 8.01 19.67
CA GLY A 150 -5.51 7.54 21.02
C GLY A 150 -5.64 6.02 21.19
N TYR A 151 -5.10 5.21 20.27
CA TYR A 151 -4.96 3.77 20.51
C TYR A 151 -3.80 3.49 21.47
N SER A 152 -4.03 2.61 22.45
CA SER A 152 -3.02 2.19 23.42
C SER A 152 -2.11 1.13 22.81
N VAL A 153 -1.06 1.57 22.11
CA VAL A 153 -0.04 0.70 21.52
C VAL A 153 1.36 1.13 21.95
N GLN A 154 2.26 0.17 22.15
CA GLN A 154 3.67 0.42 22.46
C GLN A 154 4.58 0.03 21.29
N ARG A 155 5.55 0.89 20.98
CA ARG A 155 6.54 0.62 19.94
C ARG A 155 7.58 -0.38 20.42
N THR A 156 7.96 -1.32 19.56
CA THR A 156 9.01 -2.30 19.84
C THR A 156 9.72 -2.74 18.55
N GLU A 157 10.87 -3.38 18.70
CA GLU A 157 11.63 -3.96 17.59
C GLU A 157 10.81 -5.04 16.88
N TYR A 158 10.92 -5.13 15.55
CA TYR A 158 10.14 -6.10 14.76
C TYR A 158 10.28 -7.54 15.28
N ILE A 159 11.49 -7.97 15.65
CA ILE A 159 11.73 -9.33 16.15
C ILE A 159 10.95 -9.58 17.47
N VAL A 160 10.91 -8.59 18.35
CA VAL A 160 10.16 -8.67 19.61
C VAL A 160 8.66 -8.68 19.34
N TRP A 161 8.18 -7.78 18.47
CA TRP A 161 6.78 -7.73 18.04
C TRP A 161 6.34 -9.07 17.44
N ARG A 162 7.13 -9.65 16.53
CA ARG A 162 6.86 -10.92 15.87
C ARG A 162 6.74 -12.06 16.88
N ASN A 163 7.69 -12.17 17.82
CA ASN A 163 7.66 -13.20 18.84
C ASN A 163 6.42 -13.06 19.74
N LYS A 164 6.06 -11.83 20.10
CA LYS A 164 4.84 -11.54 20.88
C LYS A 164 3.57 -11.88 20.13
N LEU A 165 3.51 -11.61 18.82
CA LEU A 165 2.40 -12.02 17.96
C LEU A 165 2.27 -13.55 17.93
N MET A 166 3.38 -14.28 17.79
CA MET A 166 3.37 -15.76 17.83
C MET A 166 2.85 -16.28 19.17
N GLU A 167 3.33 -15.74 20.29
CA GLU A 167 2.86 -16.10 21.64
C GLU A 167 1.35 -15.84 21.79
N PHE A 168 0.87 -14.68 21.34
CA PHE A 168 -0.54 -14.28 21.38
C PHE A 168 -1.45 -15.29 20.63
N ILE A 169 -1.02 -15.71 19.44
CA ILE A 169 -1.77 -16.65 18.60
C ILE A 169 -1.78 -18.07 19.20
N LEU A 170 -0.65 -18.51 19.77
CA LEU A 170 -0.56 -19.82 20.42
C LEU A 170 -1.45 -19.94 21.66
N GLN A 171 -1.80 -18.81 22.28
CA GLN A 171 -2.76 -18.73 23.38
C GLN A 171 -4.24 -18.74 22.91
N ALA A 172 -4.48 -19.07 21.64
CA ALA A 172 -5.80 -19.16 21.01
C ALA A 172 -6.63 -17.86 21.07
N GLN A 173 -5.95 -16.71 21.10
CA GLN A 173 -6.62 -15.41 20.96
C GLN A 173 -6.80 -15.07 19.48
N ASP A 174 -7.98 -14.56 19.13
CA ASP A 174 -8.29 -14.15 17.76
C ASP A 174 -7.51 -12.88 17.39
N ASN A 175 -6.80 -12.91 16.27
CA ASN A 175 -6.05 -11.78 15.74
C ASN A 175 -6.32 -11.62 14.24
N ALA A 176 -6.51 -10.38 13.80
CA ALA A 176 -6.81 -10.04 12.40
C ALA A 176 -5.70 -10.46 11.41
N LEU A 177 -4.48 -10.69 11.90
CA LEU A 177 -3.35 -11.18 11.11
C LEU A 177 -3.34 -12.69 10.90
N TYR A 178 -4.23 -13.48 11.51
CA TYR A 178 -4.21 -14.94 11.41
C TYR A 178 -4.16 -15.48 9.97
N PRO A 179 -4.93 -14.94 8.99
CA PRO A 179 -4.83 -15.38 7.59
C PRO A 179 -3.54 -14.97 6.88
N LEU A 180 -2.79 -14.04 7.47
CA LEU A 180 -1.64 -13.36 6.87
C LEU A 180 -0.34 -13.61 7.64
N LEU A 181 -0.30 -14.62 8.52
CA LEU A 181 0.88 -14.91 9.34
C LEU A 181 2.14 -15.16 8.51
N HIS A 182 1.99 -15.82 7.36
CA HIS A 182 3.10 -16.03 6.43
C HIS A 182 3.70 -14.73 5.86
N PHE A 183 2.96 -13.61 5.87
CA PHE A 183 3.50 -12.30 5.49
C PHE A 183 4.29 -11.65 6.63
N VAL A 184 3.85 -11.83 7.88
CA VAL A 184 4.34 -11.05 9.03
C VAL A 184 5.27 -11.82 9.97
N LEU A 185 5.35 -13.15 9.86
CA LEU A 185 6.20 -14.01 10.71
C LEU A 185 7.52 -14.41 10.06
N ASP A 186 7.71 -14.17 8.77
CA ASP A 186 9.02 -14.37 8.14
C ASP A 186 9.91 -13.16 8.49
N ASP A 187 10.08 -12.26 7.53
CA ASP A 187 10.89 -11.05 7.64
C ASP A 187 10.16 -9.89 6.97
N LEU A 188 9.19 -9.33 7.70
CA LEU A 188 8.36 -8.24 7.22
C LEU A 188 9.19 -7.01 6.82
N PRO A 189 10.19 -6.54 7.61
CA PRO A 189 11.04 -5.42 7.19
C PRO A 189 11.76 -5.69 5.87
N THR A 190 12.38 -6.85 5.67
CA THR A 190 13.05 -7.12 4.39
C THR A 190 12.03 -7.25 3.24
N SER A 191 10.88 -7.89 3.49
CA SER A 191 9.86 -8.13 2.46
C SER A 191 9.12 -6.87 2.02
N THR A 192 9.05 -5.85 2.87
CA THR A 192 8.39 -4.56 2.60
C THR A 192 9.33 -3.54 1.98
N LYS A 193 10.65 -3.79 1.94
CA LYS A 193 11.60 -2.91 1.26
C LYS A 193 11.24 -2.85 -0.23
N SER A 194 10.95 -1.63 -0.69
CA SER A 194 10.47 -1.36 -2.04
C SER A 194 11.45 -0.43 -2.76
N PRO A 195 11.63 -0.58 -4.08
CA PRO A 195 12.46 0.33 -4.85
C PRO A 195 11.78 1.69 -5.02
N GLU A 196 12.57 2.74 -5.16
CA GLU A 196 12.08 4.03 -5.67
C GLU A 196 11.70 3.88 -7.14
N LEU A 197 10.59 4.51 -7.53
CA LEU A 197 10.00 4.38 -8.87
C LEU A 197 9.86 5.76 -9.52
N ASP A 198 10.29 5.86 -10.77
CA ASP A 198 10.02 7.02 -11.61
C ASP A 198 8.58 6.94 -12.15
N ASP A 199 7.81 8.00 -12.02
CA ASP A 199 6.42 8.13 -12.49
C ASP A 199 6.27 9.24 -13.56
N SER A 200 7.34 9.55 -14.29
CA SER A 200 7.37 10.60 -15.32
C SER A 200 6.28 10.50 -16.38
N ASN A 201 5.95 9.30 -16.87
CA ASN A 201 4.86 9.11 -17.82
C ASN A 201 3.51 9.41 -17.16
N THR A 202 3.29 8.98 -15.92
CA THR A 202 2.07 9.29 -15.17
C THR A 202 1.92 10.80 -14.98
N ARG A 203 2.95 11.49 -14.48
CA ARG A 203 2.89 12.96 -14.30
C ARG A 203 2.64 13.71 -15.60
N ALA A 204 3.13 13.20 -16.73
CA ALA A 204 2.89 13.79 -18.04
C ALA A 204 1.49 13.49 -18.60
N ALA A 205 0.83 12.43 -18.15
CA ALA A 205 -0.45 11.95 -18.68
C ALA A 205 -1.66 12.38 -17.86
N VAL A 206 -1.48 12.65 -16.55
CA VAL A 206 -2.58 12.91 -15.62
C VAL A 206 -2.50 14.36 -15.12
N SER A 207 -3.62 15.08 -15.15
CA SER A 207 -3.68 16.46 -14.65
C SER A 207 -3.93 16.54 -13.14
N ARG A 208 -4.34 15.42 -12.53
CA ARG A 208 -4.67 15.36 -11.10
C ARG A 208 -3.40 15.30 -10.26
N THR A 209 -3.34 16.16 -9.26
CA THR A 209 -2.26 16.14 -8.28
C THR A 209 -2.28 14.84 -7.48
N PRO A 210 -1.13 14.17 -7.27
CA PRO A 210 -1.03 13.03 -6.38
C PRO A 210 -1.58 13.34 -4.99
N ILE A 211 -2.34 12.39 -4.43
CA ILE A 211 -2.85 12.52 -3.06
C ILE A 211 -1.79 11.95 -2.11
N CYS A 212 -1.17 12.82 -1.30
CA CYS A 212 -0.26 12.41 -0.26
C CYS A 212 -1.03 11.77 0.90
N ILE A 213 -0.62 10.58 1.34
CA ILE A 213 -0.99 10.08 2.66
C ILE A 213 -0.27 10.90 3.73
N ASP A 214 -1.04 11.47 4.64
CA ASP A 214 -0.58 12.20 5.81
C ASP A 214 -1.39 11.78 7.07
N GLU A 215 -1.11 12.42 8.20
CA GLU A 215 -1.81 12.14 9.46
C GLU A 215 -3.33 12.38 9.37
N GLN A 216 -3.76 13.41 8.62
CA GLN A 216 -5.16 13.78 8.47
C GLN A 216 -5.90 12.70 7.70
N LEU A 217 -5.35 12.26 6.56
CA LEU A 217 -5.92 11.20 5.74
C LEU A 217 -5.91 9.84 6.47
N MET A 218 -4.87 9.56 7.27
CA MET A 218 -4.91 8.41 8.18
C MET A 218 -6.08 8.48 9.17
N GLY A 219 -6.42 9.67 9.68
CA GLY A 219 -7.61 9.89 10.50
C GLY A 219 -8.91 9.52 9.78
N VAL A 220 -9.05 9.89 8.51
CA VAL A 220 -10.22 9.54 7.69
C VAL A 220 -10.35 8.03 7.56
N TYR A 221 -9.26 7.30 7.28
CA TYR A 221 -9.28 5.83 7.21
C TYR A 221 -9.65 5.19 8.56
N LEU A 222 -9.01 5.62 9.65
CA LEU A 222 -9.31 5.11 10.99
C LEU A 222 -10.77 5.41 11.40
N GLY A 223 -11.27 6.60 11.06
CA GLY A 223 -12.66 7.01 11.29
C GLY A 223 -13.65 6.12 10.54
N TYR A 224 -13.38 5.82 9.26
CA TYR A 224 -14.19 4.87 8.49
C TYR A 224 -14.14 3.46 9.10
N LEU A 225 -12.95 2.93 9.42
CA LEU A 225 -12.77 1.59 9.97
C LEU A 225 -13.47 1.41 11.32
N VAL A 226 -13.51 2.46 12.15
CA VAL A 226 -14.32 2.51 13.38
C VAL A 226 -15.81 2.59 13.05
N GLY A 227 -16.21 3.44 12.09
CA GLY A 227 -17.60 3.62 11.68
C GLY A 227 -18.24 2.34 11.15
N VAL A 228 -17.49 1.52 10.41
CA VAL A 228 -17.93 0.19 9.95
C VAL A 228 -17.72 -0.91 11.00
N GLY A 229 -17.24 -0.58 12.20
CA GLY A 229 -17.02 -1.52 13.31
C GLY A 229 -15.92 -2.57 13.05
N PHE A 230 -14.99 -2.29 12.14
CA PHE A 230 -13.82 -3.14 11.93
C PHE A 230 -12.77 -2.92 13.03
N LEU A 231 -12.56 -1.67 13.44
CA LEU A 231 -11.77 -1.28 14.60
C LEU A 231 -12.67 -0.87 15.76
N SER A 232 -12.22 -1.14 16.99
CA SER A 232 -12.79 -0.55 18.20
C SER A 232 -12.44 0.94 18.27
N ARG A 233 -13.25 1.74 18.95
CA ARG A 233 -12.90 3.14 19.22
C ARG A 233 -11.65 3.22 20.12
N PRO A 234 -10.76 4.20 19.89
CA PRO A 234 -9.63 4.45 20.78
C PRO A 234 -10.12 4.79 22.20
N GLU A 235 -9.41 4.28 23.21
CA GLU A 235 -9.81 4.40 24.61
C GLU A 235 -9.21 5.64 25.30
N THR A 236 -8.17 6.24 24.71
CA THR A 236 -7.41 7.35 25.30
C THR A 236 -7.67 8.67 24.58
N GLY A 237 -7.45 9.80 25.28
CA GLY A 237 -7.73 11.16 24.80
C GLY A 237 -6.78 11.71 23.72
N GLY A 238 -6.60 10.96 22.63
CA GLY A 238 -5.88 11.40 21.42
C GLY A 238 -6.70 12.38 20.56
N ARG A 239 -6.19 12.68 19.36
CA ARG A 239 -6.92 13.49 18.37
C ARG A 239 -8.26 12.81 18.04
N GLU A 240 -9.33 13.59 17.91
CA GLU A 240 -10.63 13.06 17.50
C GLU A 240 -10.59 12.50 16.08
N LEU A 241 -11.18 11.32 15.90
CA LEU A 241 -11.34 10.73 14.57
C LEU A 241 -12.42 11.50 13.78
N PRO A 242 -12.15 11.86 12.52
CA PRO A 242 -13.16 12.43 11.63
C PRO A 242 -14.42 11.57 11.57
N VAL A 243 -15.59 12.22 11.66
CA VAL A 243 -16.87 11.53 11.45
C VAL A 243 -17.05 11.28 9.97
N VAL A 244 -17.00 10.02 9.58
CA VAL A 244 -17.21 9.58 8.21
C VAL A 244 -18.63 9.04 8.08
N VAL A 245 -19.38 9.53 7.09
CA VAL A 245 -20.72 9.04 6.80
C VAL A 245 -20.61 7.65 6.15
N VAL A 246 -21.06 6.63 6.88
CA VAL A 246 -21.11 5.25 6.38
C VAL A 246 -22.51 4.97 5.86
N ASP A 247 -22.66 4.88 4.54
CA ASP A 247 -23.93 4.44 3.93
C ASP A 247 -24.11 2.92 4.12
N ALA A 248 -25.34 2.49 4.43
CA ALA A 248 -25.72 1.09 4.58
C ALA A 248 -25.46 0.27 3.31
N GLU A 249 -25.52 0.87 2.11
CA GLU A 249 -25.21 0.18 0.86
C GLU A 249 -23.69 -0.06 0.68
N ILE A 250 -22.87 0.86 1.18
CA ILE A 250 -21.40 0.76 1.15
C ILE A 250 -20.91 -0.33 2.11
N LEU A 251 -21.55 -0.46 3.28
CA LEU A 251 -21.27 -1.53 4.25
C LEU A 251 -21.37 -2.93 3.62
N LYS A 252 -22.42 -3.19 2.82
CA LYS A 252 -22.61 -4.48 2.13
C LYS A 252 -21.51 -4.80 1.12
N ARG A 253 -20.93 -3.79 0.47
CA ARG A 253 -19.87 -3.97 -0.55
C ARG A 253 -18.48 -4.14 0.09
N SER A 254 -18.29 -3.71 1.33
CA SER A 254 -17.02 -3.78 2.07
C SER A 254 -16.70 -5.15 2.71
N GLY A 255 -17.51 -6.18 2.43
CA GLY A 255 -17.24 -7.57 2.82
C GLY A 255 -17.87 -8.03 4.14
N ARG A 256 -18.78 -7.25 4.74
CA ARG A 256 -19.61 -7.71 5.85
C ARG A 256 -20.93 -8.31 5.34
N ASN A 257 -21.02 -9.64 5.42
CA ASN A 257 -22.30 -10.37 5.56
C ASN A 257 -22.45 -10.79 7.02
#